data_AF-A0A9E5XG04-F1
#
_entry.id   AF-A0A9E5XG04-F1
#
_cell.length_a   1.000
_cell.length_b   1.000
_cell.length_c   1.000
_cell.angle_alpha   90.00
_cell.angle_beta   90.00
_cell.angle_gamma   90.00
#
_symmetry.space_group_name_H-M   'P 1'
#
loop_
_entity.id
_entity.type
_entity.pdbx_description
1 polymer ?
#
loop_
_entity_poly.entity_id
_entity_poly.type
_entity_poly.pdbx_seq_one_letter_code
_entity_poly.pdbx_strand_id
1 'polypeptide(L)'
;MNRRGDAFDILSSHDPVDETRLDDHRSPHARRLFASIVSQPRRPVRTRRRYWRIAGIAVAALAVIAAAWITLRPISTPTAIGCYRSPSLDSDVVAVESGGTLDPSVCTPIWRYGPLVNTDIVPAGSVPPFVGCVTDTGSLAVFPSDDPNLCGQLGLAVPDEQSKSPGETVRHLQDTLDAYFATHHCVPLDEAHNAIEDILAAQGLSDWTIQAEPPRSDRPCTSFGLDPQHTTIHLVPIQELGQPSS
;
A
#
# COMPACT_ATOMS: atom_id res chain seq x y z
N MET A 1 -10.73 28.37 -19.69
CA MET A 1 -9.67 29.11 -20.42
C MET A 1 -9.26 30.32 -19.59
N ASN A 2 -7.94 30.54 -19.50
CA ASN A 2 -7.22 31.44 -18.59
C ASN A 2 -7.50 32.94 -18.79
N ARG A 3 -7.47 33.71 -17.69
CA ARG A 3 -6.39 34.70 -17.44
C ARG A 3 -6.30 34.96 -15.94
N ARG A 4 -5.20 34.47 -15.33
CA ARG A 4 -4.70 34.95 -14.05
C ARG A 4 -4.48 36.46 -14.22
N GLY A 5 -5.15 37.27 -13.39
CA GLY A 5 -4.92 38.71 -13.33
C GLY A 5 -3.44 38.95 -13.10
N ASP A 6 -2.83 39.72 -13.99
CA ASP A 6 -1.42 40.05 -13.92
C ASP A 6 -1.19 40.83 -12.62
N ALA A 7 -0.22 40.42 -11.81
CA ALA A 7 0.05 41.06 -10.52
C ALA A 7 0.35 42.56 -10.67
N PHE A 8 0.80 42.95 -11.88
CA PHE A 8 1.01 44.33 -12.27
C PHE A 8 -0.28 45.14 -12.45
N ASP A 9 -1.40 44.52 -12.83
CA ASP A 9 -2.71 45.20 -12.93
C ASP A 9 -3.26 45.53 -11.53
N ILE A 10 -3.03 44.65 -10.56
CA ILE A 10 -3.45 44.89 -9.17
C ILE A 10 -2.63 46.05 -8.58
N LEU A 11 -1.32 46.09 -8.85
CA LEU A 11 -0.46 47.18 -8.40
C LEU A 11 -0.79 48.52 -9.08
N SER A 12 -1.07 48.52 -10.39
CA SER A 12 -1.43 49.75 -11.11
C SER A 12 -2.77 50.34 -10.63
N SER A 13 -3.70 49.48 -10.18
CA SER A 13 -4.98 49.92 -9.64
C SER A 13 -4.88 50.62 -8.28
N HIS A 14 -3.89 50.23 -7.45
CA HIS A 14 -3.72 50.76 -6.09
C HIS A 14 -2.80 51.97 -6.03
N ASP A 15 -1.88 52.12 -6.99
CA ASP A 15 -0.99 53.26 -7.09
C ASP A 15 -0.91 53.73 -8.56
N PRO A 16 -1.97 54.40 -9.06
CA PRO A 16 -2.02 54.85 -10.43
C PRO A 16 -0.97 55.94 -10.66
N VAL A 17 0.01 55.64 -11.50
CA VAL A 17 1.07 56.57 -11.86
C VAL A 17 0.46 57.71 -12.68
N ASP A 18 0.50 58.92 -12.13
CA ASP A 18 0.09 60.14 -12.83
C ASP A 18 1.21 60.55 -13.81
N GLU A 19 1.07 60.15 -15.08
CA GLU A 19 2.04 60.46 -16.14
C GLU A 19 2.25 61.97 -16.35
N THR A 20 1.31 62.81 -15.92
CA THR A 20 1.45 64.27 -16.01
C THR A 20 2.32 64.87 -14.90
N ARG A 21 2.59 64.10 -13.84
CA ARG A 21 3.51 64.46 -12.73
C ARG A 21 4.89 63.83 -12.84
N LEU A 22 5.09 62.92 -13.81
CA LEU A 22 6.39 62.32 -14.03
C LEU A 22 7.34 63.36 -14.65
N ASP A 23 8.43 63.65 -13.95
CA ASP A 23 9.52 64.45 -14.51
C ASP A 23 10.02 63.82 -15.82
N ASP A 24 10.18 64.62 -16.87
CA ASP A 24 10.76 64.15 -18.13
C ASP A 24 12.07 63.40 -17.88
N HIS A 25 12.36 62.35 -18.66
CA HIS A 25 13.58 61.53 -18.57
C HIS A 25 14.88 62.36 -18.69
N ARG A 26 14.77 63.59 -19.18
CA ARG A 26 15.86 64.56 -19.31
C ARG A 26 16.00 65.49 -18.10
N SER A 27 15.14 65.37 -17.09
CA SER A 27 15.16 66.22 -15.91
C SER A 27 16.46 66.06 -15.11
N PRO A 28 16.98 67.13 -14.50
CA PRO A 28 18.13 67.07 -13.61
C PRO A 28 17.91 66.19 -12.37
N HIS A 29 16.64 65.93 -12.02
CA HIS A 29 16.24 65.09 -10.90
C HIS A 29 16.38 63.59 -11.26
N ALA A 30 15.85 63.17 -12.41
CA ALA A 30 15.97 61.79 -12.90
C ALA A 30 17.44 61.34 -13.06
N ARG A 31 18.31 62.23 -13.57
CA ARG A 31 19.74 61.96 -13.71
C ARG A 31 20.44 61.73 -12.37
N ARG A 32 20.04 62.48 -11.32
CA ARG A 32 20.61 62.34 -9.97
C ARG A 32 20.19 61.04 -9.30
N LEU A 33 18.92 60.66 -9.45
CA LEU A 33 18.41 59.38 -8.95
C LEU A 33 19.12 58.21 -9.62
N PHE A 34 19.22 58.20 -10.95
CA PHE A 34 19.91 57.14 -11.67
C PHE A 34 21.37 57.02 -11.25
N ALA A 35 22.10 58.14 -11.15
CA ALA A 35 23.48 58.14 -10.66
C ALA A 35 23.60 57.57 -9.24
N SER A 36 22.67 57.90 -8.33
CA SER A 36 22.66 57.35 -6.97
C SER A 36 22.48 55.82 -6.94
N ILE A 37 21.59 55.29 -7.79
CA ILE A 37 21.32 53.84 -7.87
C ILE A 37 22.53 53.10 -8.42
N VAL A 38 23.14 53.62 -9.49
CA VAL A 38 24.31 52.97 -10.12
C VAL A 38 25.56 53.08 -9.23
N SER A 39 25.66 54.12 -8.42
CA SER A 39 26.81 54.34 -7.53
C SER A 39 26.79 53.56 -6.22
N GLN A 40 25.70 52.84 -5.89
CA GLN A 40 25.66 52.03 -4.67
C GLN A 40 26.43 50.71 -4.82
N PRO A 41 27.56 50.51 -4.11
CA PRO A 41 28.26 49.23 -4.13
C PRO A 41 27.40 48.16 -3.44
N ARG A 42 27.07 47.07 -4.16
CA ARG A 42 26.37 45.92 -3.58
C ARG A 42 27.23 45.31 -2.46
N ARG A 43 26.75 45.40 -1.22
CA ARG A 43 27.40 44.72 -0.07
C ARG A 43 27.40 43.20 -0.33
N PRO A 44 28.55 42.51 -0.29
CA PRO A 44 28.58 41.06 -0.44
C PRO A 44 27.92 40.40 0.78
N VAL A 45 26.75 39.81 0.59
CA VAL A 45 26.01 39.16 1.67
C VAL A 45 26.66 37.81 2.00
N ARG A 46 27.31 37.74 3.16
CA ARG A 46 28.10 36.61 3.67
C ARG A 46 27.23 35.48 4.26
N THR A 47 26.05 35.18 3.68
CA THR A 47 25.04 34.27 4.28
C THR A 47 24.93 32.88 3.65
N ARG A 48 25.59 32.60 2.53
CA ARG A 48 25.40 31.36 1.75
C ARG A 48 25.75 30.05 2.49
N ARG A 49 26.67 30.08 3.45
CA ARG A 49 27.15 28.86 4.15
C ARG A 49 26.20 28.32 5.23
N ARG A 50 25.35 29.15 5.83
CA ARG A 50 24.49 28.74 6.96
C ARG A 50 23.21 28.05 6.49
N TYR A 51 22.63 28.51 5.38
CA TYR A 51 21.42 27.90 4.78
C TYR A 51 21.69 26.53 4.18
N TRP A 52 22.87 26.27 3.63
CA TRP A 52 23.22 24.96 3.07
C TRP A 52 23.31 23.86 4.14
N ARG A 53 23.75 24.20 5.36
CA ARG A 53 23.80 23.23 6.47
C ARG A 53 22.42 22.86 6.99
N ILE A 54 21.50 23.84 7.06
CA ILE A 54 20.13 23.62 7.51
C ILE A 54 19.33 22.85 6.45
N ALA A 55 19.52 23.17 5.16
CA ALA A 55 18.91 22.43 4.05
C ALA A 55 19.39 20.97 4.01
N GLY A 56 20.69 20.71 4.25
CA GLY A 56 21.23 19.34 4.28
C GLY A 56 20.61 18.47 5.38
N ILE A 57 20.38 19.02 6.58
CA ILE A 57 19.78 18.26 7.70
C ILE A 57 18.30 17.96 7.43
N ALA A 58 17.55 18.92 6.86
CA ALA A 58 16.15 18.72 6.51
C ALA A 58 15.96 17.67 5.40
N VAL A 59 16.83 17.66 4.38
CA VAL A 59 16.80 16.66 3.31
C VAL A 59 17.18 15.26 3.84
N ALA A 60 18.17 15.17 4.73
CA ALA A 60 18.54 13.89 5.34
C ALA A 60 17.43 13.32 6.23
N ALA A 61 16.73 14.16 7.01
CA ALA A 61 15.62 13.71 7.85
C ALA A 61 14.40 13.23 7.03
N LEU A 62 14.09 13.90 5.92
CA LEU A 62 13.03 13.45 4.99
C LEU A 62 13.39 12.15 4.27
N ALA A 63 14.67 11.94 3.94
CA ALA A 63 15.14 10.71 3.30
C ALA A 63 15.06 9.48 4.22
N VAL A 64 15.31 9.64 5.53
CA VAL A 64 15.22 8.53 6.50
C VAL A 64 13.76 8.10 6.74
N ILE A 65 12.82 9.06 6.78
CA ILE A 65 11.39 8.74 6.91
C ILE A 65 10.88 8.05 5.65
N ALA A 66 11.28 8.49 4.45
CA ALA A 66 10.89 7.84 3.19
C ALA A 66 11.51 6.43 3.04
N ALA A 67 12.75 6.21 3.49
CA ALA A 67 13.41 4.92 3.38
C ALA A 67 12.70 3.82 4.20
N ALA A 68 12.17 4.14 5.39
CA ALA A 68 11.42 3.17 6.20
C ALA A 68 10.05 2.81 5.62
N TRP A 69 9.38 3.76 4.94
CA TRP A 69 8.08 3.52 4.29
C TRP A 69 8.20 2.79 2.94
N ILE A 70 9.39 2.78 2.31
CA ILE A 70 9.62 2.11 1.02
C ILE A 70 10.05 0.65 1.22
N THR A 71 10.67 0.31 2.35
CA THR A 71 11.21 -1.05 2.59
C THR A 71 10.23 -1.99 3.30
N LEU A 72 9.26 -1.47 4.06
CA LEU A 72 8.22 -2.27 4.71
C LEU A 72 6.91 -2.14 3.92
N ARG A 73 6.26 -3.26 3.59
CA ARG A 73 4.92 -3.27 2.99
C ARG A 73 3.95 -4.04 3.89
N PRO A 74 2.69 -3.57 4.00
CA PRO A 74 1.65 -4.29 4.69
C PRO A 74 1.23 -5.55 3.90
N ILE A 75 0.81 -6.58 4.62
CA ILE A 75 0.25 -7.79 4.01
C ILE A 75 -1.24 -7.55 3.76
N SER A 76 -1.62 -7.38 2.49
CA SER A 76 -2.99 -7.08 2.08
C SER A 76 -3.80 -8.30 1.61
N THR A 77 -3.16 -9.44 1.38
CA THR A 77 -3.82 -10.70 1.05
C THR A 77 -3.39 -11.78 2.05
N PRO A 78 -4.04 -11.85 3.23
CA PRO A 78 -3.59 -12.71 4.34
C PRO A 78 -3.78 -14.22 4.08
N THR A 79 -4.45 -14.59 3.00
CA THR A 79 -4.88 -15.97 2.72
C THR A 79 -3.93 -16.78 1.84
N ALA A 80 -2.91 -16.16 1.23
CA ALA A 80 -2.01 -16.86 0.31
C ALA A 80 -0.53 -16.68 0.69
N ILE A 81 0.16 -17.79 0.98
CA ILE A 81 1.62 -17.86 1.12
C ILE A 81 2.19 -18.56 -0.11
N GLY A 82 3.15 -17.93 -0.80
CA GLY A 82 3.91 -18.57 -1.87
C GLY A 82 5.22 -19.12 -1.35
N CYS A 83 5.39 -20.45 -1.32
CA CYS A 83 6.64 -21.11 -0.95
C CYS A 83 7.51 -21.33 -2.19
N TYR A 84 8.73 -20.79 -2.21
CA TYR A 84 9.64 -20.88 -3.36
C TYR A 84 10.67 -22.01 -3.21
N ARG A 85 11.08 -22.58 -4.34
CA ARG A 85 12.09 -23.66 -4.40
C ARG A 85 13.53 -23.17 -4.23
N SER A 86 13.80 -21.93 -4.62
CA SER A 86 15.12 -21.30 -4.50
C SER A 86 14.96 -19.82 -4.13
N PRO A 87 16.01 -19.11 -3.68
CA PRO A 87 15.93 -17.68 -3.33
C PRO A 87 15.89 -16.79 -4.60
N SER A 88 14.92 -17.04 -5.47
CA SER A 88 14.69 -16.34 -6.73
C SER A 88 13.21 -16.29 -7.07
N LEU A 89 12.77 -15.20 -7.69
CA LEU A 89 11.41 -15.04 -8.20
C LEU A 89 11.10 -15.95 -9.40
N ASP A 90 12.12 -16.41 -10.12
CA ASP A 90 11.96 -17.29 -11.30
C ASP A 90 11.91 -18.79 -10.93
N SER A 91 11.86 -19.13 -9.63
CA SER A 91 11.87 -20.52 -9.17
C SER A 91 10.46 -21.11 -9.08
N ASP A 92 10.37 -22.44 -9.07
CA ASP A 92 9.10 -23.13 -8.80
C ASP A 92 8.48 -22.63 -7.49
N VAL A 93 7.18 -22.36 -7.52
CA VAL A 93 6.41 -21.87 -6.37
C VAL A 93 5.22 -22.76 -6.09
N VAL A 94 4.95 -23.02 -4.82
CA VAL A 94 3.71 -23.65 -4.35
C VAL A 94 2.95 -22.62 -3.53
N ALA A 95 1.71 -22.33 -3.95
CA ALA A 95 0.77 -21.58 -3.14
C ALA A 95 0.21 -22.47 -2.03
N VAL A 96 0.26 -21.98 -0.81
CA VAL A 96 -0.29 -22.66 0.37
C VAL A 96 -1.29 -21.74 1.01
N GLU A 97 -2.46 -22.29 1.30
CA GLU A 97 -3.40 -21.66 2.19
C GLU A 97 -2.79 -21.69 3.59
N SER A 98 -2.58 -20.51 4.15
CA SER A 98 -1.85 -20.34 5.41
C SER A 98 -2.58 -20.88 6.64
N GLY A 99 -3.80 -21.42 6.48
CA GLY A 99 -4.76 -21.61 7.58
C GLY A 99 -4.88 -20.34 8.44
N GLY A 100 -4.56 -19.21 7.79
CA GLY A 100 -4.14 -17.90 8.29
C GLY A 100 -2.95 -17.42 9.13
N THR A 101 -2.04 -18.28 9.58
CA THR A 101 -0.82 -17.76 10.17
C THR A 101 0.13 -17.44 9.03
N LEU A 102 0.54 -16.19 8.90
CA LEU A 102 1.60 -15.73 7.98
C LEU A 102 2.98 -16.18 8.50
N ASP A 103 3.06 -17.47 8.82
CA ASP A 103 4.21 -18.14 9.38
C ASP A 103 4.96 -18.86 8.24
N PRO A 104 6.21 -18.47 7.94
CA PRO A 104 7.06 -19.18 7.00
C PRO A 104 7.16 -20.69 7.29
N SER A 105 6.91 -21.13 8.53
CA SER A 105 6.92 -22.54 8.90
C SER A 105 5.90 -23.39 8.15
N VAL A 106 4.83 -22.80 7.60
CA VAL A 106 3.85 -23.47 6.72
C VAL A 106 4.51 -24.09 5.48
N CYS A 107 5.64 -23.54 5.02
CA CYS A 107 6.40 -24.09 3.90
C CYS A 107 7.23 -25.33 4.26
N THR A 108 7.43 -25.62 5.56
CA THR A 108 8.25 -26.73 6.06
C THR A 108 7.91 -28.09 5.45
N PRO A 109 6.66 -28.59 5.51
CA PRO A 109 6.34 -29.93 4.98
C PRO A 109 6.55 -30.03 3.47
N ILE A 110 6.26 -28.96 2.73
CA ILE A 110 6.40 -28.89 1.27
C ILE A 110 7.87 -28.88 0.87
N TRP A 111 8.71 -28.20 1.65
CA TRP A 111 10.15 -28.17 1.41
C TRP A 111 10.84 -29.47 1.83
N ARG A 112 10.40 -30.10 2.93
CA ARG A 112 11.02 -31.31 3.46
C ARG A 112 10.72 -32.56 2.62
N TYR A 113 9.47 -32.72 2.21
CA TYR A 113 8.98 -33.95 1.57
C TYR A 113 8.14 -33.72 0.31
N GLY A 114 7.94 -32.46 -0.08
CA GLY A 114 7.06 -32.08 -1.17
C GLY A 114 7.80 -31.73 -2.47
N PRO A 115 7.10 -31.08 -3.41
CA PRO A 115 7.63 -30.79 -4.74
C PRO A 115 8.77 -29.76 -4.75
N LEU A 116 9.01 -29.04 -3.64
CA LEU A 116 10.04 -28.01 -3.55
C LEU A 116 11.38 -28.51 -3.00
N VAL A 117 11.55 -29.83 -2.80
CA VAL A 117 12.84 -30.39 -2.37
C VAL A 117 13.96 -29.97 -3.33
N ASN A 118 15.01 -29.36 -2.78
CA ASN A 118 16.17 -28.91 -3.53
C ASN A 118 17.48 -29.25 -2.80
N THR A 119 18.16 -30.28 -3.29
CA THR A 119 19.40 -30.80 -2.71
C THR A 119 20.62 -29.90 -2.90
N ASP A 120 20.52 -28.90 -3.78
CA ASP A 120 21.59 -27.93 -4.01
C ASP A 120 21.68 -26.89 -2.88
N ILE A 121 20.62 -26.74 -2.08
CA ILE A 121 20.55 -25.82 -0.93
C ILE A 121 20.74 -26.58 0.39
N VAL A 122 19.95 -27.64 0.64
CA VAL A 122 20.09 -28.51 1.82
C VAL A 122 19.84 -29.99 1.48
N PRO A 123 20.39 -30.94 2.25
CA PRO A 123 20.15 -32.38 2.00
C PRO A 123 18.66 -32.75 2.02
N ALA A 124 18.29 -33.80 1.27
CA ALA A 124 16.92 -34.31 1.25
C ALA A 124 16.43 -34.66 2.68
N GLY A 125 15.18 -34.29 2.99
CA GLY A 125 14.61 -34.44 4.34
C GLY A 125 15.02 -33.35 5.34
N SER A 126 15.89 -32.40 4.94
CA SER A 126 16.21 -31.22 5.72
C SER A 126 15.35 -30.02 5.31
N VAL A 127 15.30 -29.01 6.18
CA VAL A 127 14.54 -27.77 5.94
C VAL A 127 15.51 -26.62 6.07
N PRO A 128 15.63 -25.75 5.04
CA PRO A 128 16.50 -24.60 5.12
C PRO A 128 15.91 -23.54 6.06
N PRO A 129 16.70 -22.57 6.51
CA PRO A 129 16.15 -21.34 7.06
C PRO A 129 15.25 -20.66 6.02
N PHE A 130 14.27 -19.89 6.50
CA PHE A 130 13.31 -19.18 5.65
C PHE A 130 13.39 -17.68 5.85
N VAL A 131 13.24 -16.95 4.75
CA VAL A 131 13.01 -15.51 4.73
C VAL A 131 11.64 -15.26 4.09
N GLY A 132 10.76 -14.57 4.82
CA GLY A 132 9.47 -14.11 4.31
C GLY A 132 9.58 -12.69 3.76
N CYS A 133 9.09 -12.47 2.55
CA CYS A 133 9.03 -11.18 1.87
C CYS A 133 7.60 -10.87 1.45
N VAL A 134 7.24 -9.59 1.38
CA VAL A 134 5.92 -9.13 0.92
C VAL A 134 6.02 -8.72 -0.55
N THR A 135 5.17 -9.31 -1.37
CA THR A 135 5.02 -9.00 -2.80
C THR A 135 4.38 -7.64 -3.01
N ASP A 136 4.32 -7.19 -4.27
CA ASP A 136 3.63 -5.96 -4.64
C ASP A 136 2.10 -6.05 -4.47
N THR A 137 1.53 -7.26 -4.55
CA THR A 137 0.12 -7.54 -4.24
C THR A 137 -0.16 -7.72 -2.74
N GLY A 138 0.89 -7.69 -1.91
CA GLY A 138 0.79 -7.81 -0.46
C GLY A 138 0.56 -9.24 0.04
N SER A 139 0.98 -10.26 -0.73
CA SER A 139 1.06 -11.65 -0.29
C SER A 139 2.44 -11.96 0.31
N LEU A 140 2.53 -13.01 1.15
CA LEU A 140 3.79 -13.44 1.73
C LEU A 140 4.47 -14.46 0.81
N ALA A 141 5.64 -14.10 0.27
CA ALA A 141 6.54 -14.98 -0.45
C ALA A 141 7.64 -15.49 0.49
N VAL A 142 7.79 -16.81 0.62
CA VAL A 142 8.75 -17.45 1.53
C VAL A 142 9.85 -18.13 0.71
N PHE A 143 11.09 -17.73 0.96
CA PHE A 143 12.28 -18.19 0.26
C PHE A 143 13.20 -19.01 1.16
N PRO A 144 13.85 -20.06 0.64
CA PRO A 144 14.87 -20.82 1.36
C PRO A 144 16.20 -20.04 1.39
N SER A 145 16.45 -19.32 2.48
CA SER A 145 17.63 -18.48 2.67
C SER A 145 17.81 -18.11 4.14
N ASP A 146 19.04 -17.76 4.51
CA ASP A 146 19.41 -17.11 5.76
C ASP A 146 19.82 -15.63 5.58
N ASP A 147 19.78 -15.10 4.35
CA ASP A 147 20.17 -13.71 4.08
C ASP A 147 19.04 -12.74 4.48
N PRO A 148 19.23 -11.90 5.52
CA PRO A 148 18.22 -10.94 5.95
C PRO A 148 17.94 -9.84 4.91
N ASN A 149 18.79 -9.66 3.90
CA ASN A 149 18.62 -8.64 2.87
C ASN A 149 17.97 -9.18 1.59
N LEU A 150 17.60 -10.47 1.55
CA LEU A 150 17.08 -11.12 0.35
C LEU A 150 15.88 -10.38 -0.25
N CYS A 151 14.93 -9.94 0.58
CA CYS A 151 13.74 -9.23 0.09
C CYS A 151 14.13 -7.99 -0.73
N GLY A 152 15.06 -7.16 -0.21
CA GLY A 152 15.55 -5.98 -0.91
C GLY A 152 16.29 -6.32 -2.21
N GLN A 153 17.05 -7.42 -2.24
CA GLN A 153 17.74 -7.89 -3.45
C GLN A 153 16.77 -8.34 -4.54
N LEU A 154 15.66 -8.96 -4.14
CA LEU A 154 14.59 -9.40 -5.03
C LEU A 154 13.61 -8.27 -5.40
N GLY A 155 13.81 -7.04 -4.90
CA GLY A 155 12.89 -5.92 -5.11
C GLY A 155 11.55 -6.06 -4.37
N LEU A 156 11.50 -6.97 -3.39
CA LEU A 156 10.36 -7.20 -2.50
C LEU A 156 10.53 -6.41 -1.20
N ALA A 157 9.45 -6.32 -0.43
CA ALA A 157 9.48 -5.67 0.88
C ALA A 157 9.66 -6.67 2.02
N VAL A 158 10.13 -6.18 3.16
CA VAL A 158 10.13 -6.94 4.41
C VAL A 158 8.73 -6.84 5.04
N PRO A 159 8.17 -7.93 5.59
CA PRO A 159 6.91 -7.88 6.32
C PRO A 159 6.94 -6.86 7.45
N ASP A 160 5.95 -5.97 7.48
CA ASP A 160 5.72 -5.11 8.63
C ASP A 160 5.11 -5.92 9.77
N GLU A 161 5.82 -6.04 10.88
CA GLU A 161 5.35 -6.71 12.10
C GLU A 161 4.01 -6.13 12.59
N GLN A 162 3.77 -4.83 12.39
CA GLN A 162 2.51 -4.18 12.77
C GLN A 162 1.32 -4.61 11.89
N SER A 163 1.60 -5.09 10.67
CA SER A 163 0.59 -5.60 9.74
C SER A 163 0.21 -7.07 9.97
N LYS A 164 0.89 -7.77 10.88
CA LYS A 164 0.54 -9.16 11.24
C LYS A 164 -0.79 -9.25 11.98
N SER A 165 -1.09 -8.32 12.90
CA SER A 165 -2.35 -8.39 13.66
C SER A 165 -3.59 -8.09 12.82
N PRO A 166 -3.62 -7.07 11.92
CA PRO A 166 -4.75 -6.91 11.00
C PRO A 166 -4.91 -8.10 10.05
N GLY A 167 -3.82 -8.71 9.56
CA GLY A 167 -3.87 -9.92 8.75
C GLY A 167 -4.48 -11.12 9.50
N GLU A 168 -4.17 -11.26 10.78
CA GLU A 168 -4.76 -12.28 11.65
C GLU A 168 -6.26 -12.07 11.89
N THR A 169 -6.71 -10.82 12.04
CA THR A 169 -8.13 -10.47 12.17
C THR A 169 -8.92 -10.82 10.90
N VAL A 170 -8.44 -10.39 9.73
CA VAL A 170 -9.08 -10.68 8.43
C VAL A 170 -9.22 -12.18 8.19
N ARG A 171 -8.20 -12.94 8.56
CA ARG A 171 -8.27 -14.40 8.52
C ARG A 171 -9.36 -14.94 9.43
N HIS A 172 -9.37 -14.52 10.70
CA HIS A 172 -10.32 -15.11 11.66
C HIS A 172 -11.76 -14.88 11.19
N LEU A 173 -12.01 -13.75 10.53
CA LEU A 173 -13.24 -13.48 9.79
C LEU A 173 -13.43 -14.49 8.64
N GLN A 174 -12.46 -14.67 7.73
CA GLN A 174 -12.53 -15.65 6.64
C GLN A 174 -12.88 -17.07 7.14
N ASP A 175 -12.15 -17.59 8.13
CA ASP A 175 -12.36 -18.93 8.69
C ASP A 175 -13.78 -19.07 9.28
N THR A 176 -14.28 -18.02 9.94
CA THR A 176 -15.62 -18.01 10.52
C THR A 176 -16.70 -18.03 9.45
N LEU A 177 -16.50 -17.27 8.37
CA LEU A 177 -17.42 -17.24 7.23
C LEU A 177 -17.40 -18.57 6.47
N ASP A 178 -16.23 -19.13 6.19
CA ASP A 178 -16.09 -20.44 5.55
C ASP A 178 -16.79 -21.53 6.37
N ALA A 179 -16.59 -21.54 7.69
CA ALA A 179 -17.28 -22.48 8.58
C ALA A 179 -18.81 -22.29 8.57
N TYR A 180 -19.28 -21.05 8.56
CA TYR A 180 -20.71 -20.72 8.50
C TYR A 180 -21.35 -21.25 7.20
N PHE A 181 -20.77 -20.94 6.04
CA PHE A 181 -21.28 -21.37 4.73
C PHE A 181 -21.09 -22.88 4.48
N ALA A 182 -20.04 -23.50 5.04
CA ALA A 182 -19.89 -24.95 4.98
C ALA A 182 -20.97 -25.69 5.79
N THR A 183 -21.43 -25.09 6.89
CA THR A 183 -22.49 -25.66 7.75
C THR A 183 -23.89 -25.46 7.13
N HIS A 184 -24.10 -24.35 6.43
CA HIS A 184 -25.39 -24.01 5.81
C HIS A 184 -25.27 -24.10 4.27
N HIS A 185 -25.47 -25.29 3.71
CA HIS A 185 -25.23 -25.62 2.30
C HIS A 185 -25.85 -24.67 1.25
N CYS A 186 -26.94 -23.99 1.59
CA CYS A 186 -27.53 -22.93 0.77
C CYS A 186 -28.12 -21.85 1.69
N VAL A 187 -27.49 -20.67 1.72
CA VAL A 187 -27.96 -19.51 2.49
C VAL A 187 -28.55 -18.47 1.54
N PRO A 188 -29.82 -18.07 1.69
CA PRO A 188 -30.39 -16.95 0.95
C PRO A 188 -29.67 -15.63 1.23
N LEU A 189 -29.69 -14.69 0.28
CA LEU A 189 -28.92 -13.44 0.38
C LEU A 189 -29.22 -12.65 1.66
N ASP A 190 -30.50 -12.51 2.00
CA ASP A 190 -30.94 -11.73 3.15
C ASP A 190 -30.48 -12.37 4.47
N GLU A 191 -30.49 -13.71 4.55
CA GLU A 191 -30.01 -14.46 5.71
C GLU A 191 -28.48 -14.39 5.83
N ALA A 192 -27.78 -14.52 4.71
CA ALA A 192 -26.32 -14.38 4.65
C ALA A 192 -25.88 -12.98 5.08
N HIS A 193 -26.57 -11.93 4.60
CA HIS A 193 -26.30 -10.54 5.00
C HIS A 193 -26.40 -10.39 6.52
N ASN A 194 -27.54 -10.79 7.12
CA ASN A 194 -27.75 -10.64 8.56
C ASN A 194 -26.73 -11.45 9.38
N ALA A 195 -26.45 -12.69 8.98
CA ALA A 195 -25.46 -13.53 9.66
C ALA A 195 -24.05 -12.91 9.62
N ILE A 196 -23.67 -12.31 8.48
CA ILE A 196 -22.38 -11.63 8.33
C ILE A 196 -22.33 -10.36 9.19
N GLU A 197 -23.40 -9.56 9.26
CA GLU A 197 -23.47 -8.41 10.17
C GLU A 197 -23.26 -8.83 11.64
N ASP A 198 -23.91 -9.93 12.06
CA ASP A 198 -23.75 -10.48 13.41
C ASP A 198 -22.30 -10.95 13.68
N ILE A 199 -21.67 -11.63 12.71
CA ILE A 199 -20.27 -12.07 12.79
C ILE A 199 -19.33 -10.88 12.89
N LEU A 200 -19.51 -9.86 12.03
CA LEU A 200 -18.70 -8.63 12.04
C LEU A 200 -18.85 -7.90 13.38
N ALA A 201 -20.06 -7.77 13.91
CA ALA A 201 -20.31 -7.16 15.20
C ALA A 201 -19.64 -7.94 16.35
N ALA A 202 -19.75 -9.27 16.35
CA ALA A 202 -19.14 -10.12 17.38
C ALA A 202 -17.60 -10.05 17.39
N GLN A 203 -16.98 -9.79 16.23
CA GLN A 203 -15.53 -9.66 16.09
C GLN A 203 -15.02 -8.21 16.19
N GLY A 204 -15.91 -7.23 16.42
CA GLY A 204 -15.54 -5.82 16.50
C GLY A 204 -15.11 -5.21 15.15
N LEU A 205 -15.60 -5.78 14.04
CA LEU A 205 -15.30 -5.40 12.65
C LEU A 205 -16.49 -4.66 12.00
N SER A 206 -17.24 -3.90 12.78
CA SER A 206 -18.46 -3.21 12.32
C SER A 206 -18.22 -2.08 11.32
N ASP A 207 -16.95 -1.72 11.09
CA ASP A 207 -16.50 -0.78 10.06
C ASP A 207 -16.42 -1.41 8.66
N TRP A 208 -16.54 -2.73 8.54
CA TRP A 208 -16.56 -3.43 7.26
C TRP A 208 -17.88 -3.21 6.53
N THR A 209 -17.78 -3.02 5.21
CA THR A 209 -18.93 -2.83 4.33
C THR A 209 -19.35 -4.15 3.70
N ILE A 210 -20.65 -4.45 3.69
CA ILE A 210 -21.21 -5.58 2.94
C ILE A 210 -21.77 -5.06 1.61
N GLN A 211 -21.30 -5.61 0.50
CA GLN A 211 -21.79 -5.31 -0.84
C GLN A 211 -22.40 -6.56 -1.46
N ALA A 212 -23.70 -6.51 -1.76
CA ALA A 212 -24.42 -7.62 -2.34
C ALA A 212 -24.81 -7.33 -3.80
N GLU A 213 -24.65 -8.32 -4.68
CA GLU A 213 -25.38 -8.31 -5.94
C GLU A 213 -26.89 -8.52 -5.69
N PRO A 214 -27.77 -7.97 -6.54
CA PRO A 214 -29.21 -8.19 -6.41
C PRO A 214 -29.57 -9.69 -6.44
N PRO A 215 -30.57 -10.13 -5.64
CA PRO A 215 -31.04 -11.50 -5.66
C PRO A 215 -31.43 -11.95 -7.07
N ARG A 216 -31.12 -13.21 -7.40
CA ARG A 216 -31.43 -13.83 -8.69
C ARG A 216 -32.21 -15.12 -8.46
N SER A 217 -33.37 -15.26 -9.12
CA SER A 217 -34.22 -16.44 -8.95
C SER A 217 -33.57 -17.73 -9.45
N ASP A 218 -32.65 -17.65 -10.41
CA ASP A 218 -31.86 -18.77 -10.94
C ASP A 218 -30.64 -19.10 -10.08
N ARG A 219 -30.38 -18.33 -9.01
CA ARG A 219 -29.23 -18.44 -8.10
C ARG A 219 -29.68 -18.13 -6.66
N PRO A 220 -30.42 -19.05 -6.02
CA PRO A 220 -31.08 -18.79 -4.74
C PRO A 220 -30.13 -18.78 -3.54
N CYS A 221 -28.91 -19.33 -3.70
CA CYS A 221 -27.92 -19.43 -2.64
C CYS A 221 -26.90 -18.29 -2.74
N THR A 222 -26.14 -18.07 -1.67
CA THR A 222 -25.14 -16.99 -1.60
C THR A 222 -23.76 -17.60 -1.36
N SER A 223 -22.75 -17.06 -2.04
CA SER A 223 -21.34 -17.20 -1.66
C SER A 223 -20.78 -15.84 -1.25
N PHE A 224 -19.59 -15.83 -0.70
CA PHE A 224 -18.92 -14.59 -0.29
C PHE A 224 -17.51 -14.47 -0.86
N GLY A 225 -16.97 -13.26 -0.84
CA GLY A 225 -15.56 -12.95 -1.06
C GLY A 225 -15.13 -11.79 -0.18
N LEU A 226 -13.89 -11.81 0.31
CA LEU A 226 -13.33 -10.71 1.10
C LEU A 226 -12.43 -9.82 0.25
N ASP A 227 -12.57 -8.51 0.43
CA ASP A 227 -11.65 -7.48 0.00
C ASP A 227 -11.10 -6.76 1.25
N PRO A 228 -9.98 -7.25 1.82
CA PRO A 228 -9.39 -6.66 3.02
C PRO A 228 -8.80 -5.26 2.78
N GLN A 229 -8.44 -4.93 1.54
CA GLN A 229 -7.88 -3.62 1.21
C GLN A 229 -8.92 -2.51 1.33
N HIS A 230 -10.17 -2.81 0.93
CA HIS A 230 -11.30 -1.89 1.02
C HIS A 230 -12.27 -2.22 2.16
N THR A 231 -11.86 -3.10 3.09
CA THR A 231 -12.70 -3.57 4.22
C THR A 231 -14.12 -3.92 3.77
N THR A 232 -14.22 -4.71 2.71
CA THR A 232 -15.49 -5.03 2.05
C THR A 232 -15.71 -6.55 1.96
N ILE A 233 -16.93 -6.99 2.24
CA ILE A 233 -17.41 -8.36 1.98
C ILE A 233 -18.35 -8.31 0.79
N HIS A 234 -18.04 -9.06 -0.25
CA HIS A 234 -18.88 -9.22 -1.43
C HIS A 234 -19.78 -10.43 -1.28
N LEU A 235 -21.09 -10.27 -1.44
CA LEU A 235 -22.06 -11.35 -1.52
C LEU A 235 -22.48 -11.59 -2.96
N VAL A 236 -22.33 -12.83 -3.41
CA VAL A 236 -22.55 -13.24 -4.79
C VAL A 236 -23.61 -14.34 -4.84
N PRO A 237 -24.75 -14.12 -5.50
CA PRO A 237 -25.73 -15.15 -5.75
C PRO A 237 -25.14 -16.28 -6.62
N ILE A 238 -25.27 -17.51 -6.13
CA ILE A 238 -24.82 -18.75 -6.78
C ILE A 238 -25.96 -19.77 -6.89
N GLN A 239 -25.79 -20.73 -7.79
CA GLN A 239 -26.67 -21.88 -7.87
C GLN A 239 -26.42 -22.82 -6.67
N GLU A 240 -27.42 -23.61 -6.34
CA GLU A 240 -27.24 -24.70 -5.40
C GLU A 240 -26.24 -25.70 -5.99
N LEU A 241 -25.09 -25.87 -5.34
CA LEU A 241 -24.07 -26.82 -5.73
C LEU A 241 -24.57 -28.25 -5.44
N GLY A 242 -25.31 -28.84 -6.38
CA GLY A 242 -25.77 -30.23 -6.23
C GLY A 242 -27.00 -30.69 -7.02
N GLN A 243 -27.75 -29.82 -7.70
CA GLN A 243 -28.87 -30.29 -8.51
C GLN A 243 -28.48 -30.42 -9.99
N PRO A 244 -28.52 -31.63 -10.59
CA PRO A 244 -28.43 -31.76 -12.04
C PRO A 244 -29.61 -31.02 -12.67
N SER A 245 -29.29 -30.13 -13.61
CA SER A 245 -30.26 -29.46 -14.47
C SER A 245 -31.21 -30.49 -15.08
N SER A 246 -32.48 -30.43 -14.69
CA SER A 246 -33.57 -31.22 -15.29
C SER A 246 -34.03 -30.61 -16.61
#